data_AF-S0FXG8-F1
#
_entry.id   AF-S0FXG8-F1
#
_cell.length_a   1.000
_cell.length_b   1.000
_cell.length_c   1.000
_cell.angle_alpha   90.00
_cell.angle_beta   90.00
_cell.angle_gamma   90.00
#
_symmetry.space_group_name_H-M   'P 1'
#
loop_
_entity.id
_entity.type
_entity.pdbx_description
1 polymer ?
#
loop_
_entity_poly.entity_id
_entity_poly.type
_entity_poly.pdbx_seq_one_letter_code
_entity_poly.pdbx_strand_id
1 'polypeptide(L)'
;MKIADCLPNMSMLYLKRIVNSILKDDITKGDEERHREQIAQNEAELFSDERIRKVLDLESYKRSQRILTEGILKGLLLSSEMACPEDELFKLVQKFEQAVIDEAKSENAFKFSDPKSVEIYETVLDVALEDDHVSIDEFRMLERLRIKLGITRREHRLLEAKLGKFPQPKNELHNSSFFTDAIKYLQSIGILFCCNKMEGGSVLVLPEEIAPIVKSILGFEMKPESQKLMHETLSTYQLRSALKYMNLPLSGSKAERSERLLMSADSQVDG
;
A
#
# COMPACT_ATOMS: atom_id res chain seq x y z
N MET A 1 7.04 -2.84 16.13
CA MET A 1 8.44 -2.78 16.59
C MET A 1 9.00 -1.39 16.33
N LYS A 2 9.74 -0.82 17.28
CA LYS A 2 10.39 0.48 17.12
C LYS A 2 11.75 0.36 16.44
N ILE A 3 12.27 1.46 15.90
CA ILE A 3 13.63 1.51 15.33
C ILE A 3 14.65 0.97 16.34
N ALA A 4 14.59 1.45 17.59
CA ALA A 4 15.50 1.03 18.67
C ALA A 4 15.52 -0.50 18.90
N ASP A 5 14.37 -1.17 18.77
CA ASP A 5 14.24 -2.62 18.94
C ASP A 5 14.79 -3.40 17.73
N CYS A 6 14.79 -2.77 16.55
CA CYS A 6 15.28 -3.38 15.32
C CYS A 6 16.81 -3.40 15.27
N LEU A 7 17.47 -2.29 15.62
CA LEU A 7 18.91 -2.08 15.43
C LEU A 7 19.84 -3.19 15.98
N PRO A 8 19.60 -3.76 17.19
CA PRO A 8 20.42 -4.87 17.70
C PRO A 8 20.32 -6.12 16.83
N ASN A 9 19.19 -6.31 16.17
CA ASN A 9 18.84 -7.50 15.40
C ASN A 9 19.23 -7.41 13.92
N MET A 10 19.93 -6.35 13.53
CA MET A 10 20.37 -6.12 12.15
C MET A 10 21.86 -6.43 12.00
N SER A 11 22.20 -7.12 10.91
CA SER A 11 23.60 -7.26 10.48
C SER A 11 24.13 -5.98 9.83
N MET A 12 25.46 -5.91 9.77
CA MET A 12 26.20 -4.83 9.12
C MET A 12 25.66 -4.42 7.74
N LEU A 13 25.25 -5.40 6.92
CA LEU A 13 24.72 -5.13 5.59
C LEU A 13 23.46 -4.26 5.64
N TYR A 14 22.52 -4.57 6.53
CA TYR A 14 21.25 -3.84 6.62
C TYR A 14 21.41 -2.51 7.36
N LEU A 15 22.27 -2.45 8.38
CA LEU A 15 22.62 -1.20 9.04
C LEU A 15 23.20 -0.18 8.04
N LYS A 16 24.11 -0.63 7.16
CA LYS A 16 24.67 0.22 6.09
C LYS A 16 23.61 0.74 5.12
N ARG A 17 22.61 -0.08 4.75
CA ARG A 17 21.52 0.36 3.87
C ARG A 17 20.75 1.53 4.47
N ILE A 18 20.44 1.47 5.76
CA ILE A 18 19.75 2.56 6.46
C ILE A 18 20.64 3.79 6.56
N VAL A 19 21.90 3.63 6.99
CA VAL A 19 22.83 4.77 7.11
C VAL A 19 22.99 5.51 5.77
N ASN A 20 23.19 4.77 4.68
CA ASN A 20 23.32 5.34 3.33
C ASN A 20 22.04 6.06 2.86
N SER A 21 20.89 5.68 3.41
CA SER A 21 19.60 6.33 3.10
C SER A 21 19.44 7.70 3.76
N ILE A 22 20.31 8.05 4.71
CA ILE A 22 20.32 9.32 5.45
C ILE A 22 21.56 10.13 5.06
N LEU A 23 22.74 9.52 5.21
CA LEU A 23 24.05 10.13 4.99
C LEU A 23 24.50 9.79 3.56
N LYS A 24 24.03 10.56 2.58
CA LYS A 24 24.27 10.32 1.15
C LYS A 24 25.75 10.40 0.73
N ASP A 25 26.60 11.01 1.56
CA ASP A 25 28.04 11.12 1.39
C ASP A 25 28.74 10.85 2.74
N ASP A 26 29.89 10.16 2.70
CA ASP A 26 30.72 9.69 3.83
C ASP A 26 30.24 8.46 4.62
N ILE A 27 30.56 7.27 4.06
CA ILE A 27 30.73 6.06 4.86
C ILE A 27 31.97 6.25 5.73
N THR A 28 31.79 6.64 6.98
CA THR A 28 32.82 6.35 7.98
C THR A 28 32.96 4.83 8.07
N LYS A 29 34.16 4.30 7.76
CA LYS A 29 34.55 2.95 8.17
C LYS A 29 34.20 2.78 9.66
N GLY A 30 33.48 1.73 10.00
CA GLY A 30 33.02 1.47 11.35
C GLY A 30 32.52 0.05 11.49
N ASP A 31 32.30 -0.34 12.74
CA ASP A 31 31.68 -1.62 13.10
C ASP A 31 30.17 -1.44 13.26
N GLU A 32 29.44 -2.53 13.53
CA GLU A 32 27.98 -2.49 13.66
C GLU A 32 27.50 -1.47 14.71
N GLU A 33 28.20 -1.34 15.84
CA GLU A 33 27.85 -0.39 16.91
C GLU A 33 27.85 1.06 16.42
N ARG A 34 28.89 1.46 15.67
CA ARG A 34 28.98 2.82 15.12
C ARG A 34 27.82 3.14 14.19
N HIS A 35 27.40 2.18 13.36
CA HIS A 35 26.24 2.41 12.50
C HIS A 35 24.92 2.46 13.27
N ARG A 36 24.77 1.67 14.35
CA ARG A 36 23.61 1.78 15.24
C ARG A 36 23.55 3.16 15.88
N GLU A 37 24.67 3.67 16.38
CA GLU A 37 24.78 5.02 16.94
C GLU A 37 24.44 6.10 15.91
N GLN A 38 24.92 5.98 14.67
CA GLN A 38 24.60 6.91 13.60
C GLN A 38 23.11 6.95 13.29
N ILE A 39 22.45 5.80 13.23
CA ILE A 39 21.01 5.73 13.00
C ILE A 39 20.26 6.37 14.18
N ALA A 40 20.64 6.07 15.42
CA ALA A 40 20.02 6.64 16.61
C ALA A 40 20.21 8.16 16.72
N GLN A 41 21.38 8.69 16.34
CA GLN A 41 21.65 10.13 16.34
C GLN A 41 20.88 10.89 15.26
N ASN A 42 20.51 10.22 14.17
CA ASN A 42 19.79 10.80 13.03
C ASN A 42 18.35 10.28 12.93
N GLU A 43 17.78 9.77 14.02
CA GLU A 43 16.45 9.16 14.02
C GLU A 43 15.40 10.17 13.52
N ALA A 44 15.45 11.40 14.02
CA ALA A 44 14.53 12.47 13.65
C ALA A 44 14.54 12.78 12.14
N GLU A 45 15.70 12.69 11.49
CA GLU A 45 15.82 12.87 10.04
C GLU A 45 15.25 11.65 9.31
N LEU A 46 15.56 10.45 9.80
CA LEU A 46 15.15 9.17 9.20
C LEU A 46 13.63 9.03 9.09
N PHE A 47 12.89 9.38 10.15
CA PHE A 47 11.42 9.33 10.16
C PHE A 47 10.73 10.67 9.89
N SER A 48 11.46 11.68 9.41
CA SER A 48 10.82 12.96 9.03
C SER A 48 9.82 12.76 7.88
N ASP A 49 8.67 13.45 7.98
CA ASP A 49 7.61 13.38 6.97
C ASP A 49 8.12 13.84 5.59
N GLU A 50 8.92 14.91 5.55
CA GLU A 50 9.52 15.43 4.32
C GLU A 50 10.41 14.38 3.63
N ARG A 51 11.31 13.73 4.38
CA ARG A 51 12.19 12.70 3.82
C ARG A 51 11.38 11.51 3.32
N ILE A 52 10.48 10.97 4.15
CA ILE A 52 9.71 9.76 3.80
C ILE A 52 8.89 10.01 2.54
N ARG A 53 8.18 11.14 2.44
CA ARG A 53 7.43 11.50 1.23
C ARG A 53 8.31 11.66 0.00
N LYS A 54 9.50 12.23 0.18
CA LYS A 54 10.48 12.42 -0.90
C LYS A 54 11.06 11.11 -1.41
N VAL A 55 11.36 10.15 -0.53
CA VAL A 55 11.98 8.87 -0.94
C VAL A 55 10.94 7.83 -1.37
N LEU A 56 9.72 7.90 -0.82
CA LEU A 56 8.57 7.07 -1.20
C LEU A 56 7.65 7.83 -2.16
N ASP A 57 8.22 8.41 -3.22
CA ASP A 57 7.48 9.10 -4.26
C ASP A 57 6.87 8.10 -5.25
N LEU A 58 5.74 7.52 -4.87
CA LEU A 58 5.02 6.52 -5.66
C LEU A 58 4.55 7.04 -7.03
N GLU A 59 4.45 8.37 -7.23
CA GLU A 59 4.08 8.95 -8.54
C GLU A 59 5.17 8.71 -9.58
N SER A 60 6.45 8.68 -9.14
CA SER A 60 7.60 8.48 -10.03
C SER A 60 7.84 7.01 -10.41
N TYR A 61 7.15 6.06 -9.75
CA TYR A 61 7.40 4.64 -9.94
C TYR A 61 6.66 4.14 -11.18
N LYS A 62 7.26 3.15 -11.86
CA LYS A 62 6.51 2.41 -12.89
C LYS A 62 5.29 1.75 -12.25
N ARG A 63 4.19 1.68 -12.99
CA ARG A 63 2.91 1.17 -12.51
C ARG A 63 3.01 -0.18 -11.78
N SER A 64 3.61 -1.19 -12.39
CA SER A 64 3.79 -2.52 -11.76
C SER A 64 4.62 -2.43 -10.47
N GLN A 65 5.71 -1.64 -10.46
CA GLN A 65 6.53 -1.43 -9.26
C GLN A 65 5.75 -0.72 -8.14
N ARG A 66 4.91 0.25 -8.48
CA ARG A 66 4.01 0.92 -7.53
C ARG A 66 3.02 -0.07 -6.92
N ILE A 67 2.33 -0.87 -7.74
CA ILE A 67 1.38 -1.89 -7.27
C ILE A 67 2.05 -2.83 -6.28
N LEU A 68 3.24 -3.34 -6.63
CA LEU A 68 4.03 -4.22 -5.77
C LEU A 68 4.45 -3.54 -4.47
N THR A 69 4.96 -2.31 -4.54
CA THR A 69 5.39 -1.52 -3.38
C THR A 69 4.22 -1.28 -2.42
N GLU A 70 3.08 -0.88 -2.95
CA GLU A 70 1.84 -0.71 -2.16
C GLU A 70 1.41 -2.03 -1.54
N GLY A 71 1.49 -3.14 -2.28
CA GLY A 71 1.17 -4.48 -1.78
C GLY A 71 2.04 -4.90 -0.60
N ILE A 72 3.35 -4.71 -0.71
CA ILE A 72 4.33 -4.99 0.35
C ILE A 72 4.03 -4.17 1.61
N LEU A 73 3.88 -2.85 1.46
CA LEU A 73 3.66 -1.96 2.59
C LEU A 73 2.30 -2.20 3.25
N LYS A 74 1.23 -2.40 2.46
CA LYS A 74 -0.09 -2.78 2.99
C LYS A 74 -0.04 -4.14 3.69
N GLY A 75 0.69 -5.12 3.14
CA GLY A 75 0.91 -6.42 3.77
C GLY A 75 1.49 -6.29 5.17
N LEU A 76 2.54 -5.49 5.33
CA LEU A 76 3.15 -5.21 6.63
C LEU A 76 2.21 -4.46 7.58
N LEU A 77 1.49 -3.44 7.09
CA LEU A 77 0.51 -2.72 7.90
C LEU A 77 -0.62 -3.62 8.42
N LEU A 78 -0.95 -4.70 7.70
CA LEU A 78 -1.93 -5.69 8.09
C LEU A 78 -1.36 -6.74 9.05
N SER A 79 -0.08 -7.08 8.92
CA SER A 79 0.62 -8.01 9.81
C SER A 79 0.61 -7.58 11.28
N SER A 80 0.85 -8.55 12.18
CA SER A 80 1.08 -8.27 13.60
C SER A 80 2.39 -7.51 13.77
N GLU A 81 2.41 -6.52 14.66
CA GLU A 81 3.60 -5.69 14.97
C GLU A 81 4.28 -4.99 13.78
N MET A 82 3.62 -5.00 12.61
CA MET A 82 4.17 -4.53 11.33
C MET A 82 5.46 -5.26 10.92
N ALA A 83 5.56 -6.53 11.32
CA ALA A 83 6.69 -7.40 11.05
C ALA A 83 6.22 -8.76 10.52
N CYS A 84 6.92 -9.30 9.51
CA CYS A 84 6.69 -10.67 9.04
C CYS A 84 7.89 -11.24 8.26
N PRO A 85 8.02 -12.57 8.17
CA PRO A 85 8.99 -13.23 7.29
C PRO A 85 8.78 -12.90 5.81
N GLU A 86 9.86 -12.87 5.04
CA GLU A 86 9.83 -12.54 3.60
C GLU A 86 8.87 -13.44 2.80
N ASP A 87 8.93 -14.76 3.03
CA ASP A 87 8.07 -15.74 2.36
C ASP A 87 6.59 -15.57 2.68
N GLU A 88 6.26 -15.19 3.93
CA GLU A 88 4.88 -14.93 4.34
C GLU A 88 4.36 -13.65 3.69
N LEU A 89 5.17 -12.59 3.68
CA LEU A 89 4.81 -11.34 3.03
C LEU A 89 4.60 -11.53 1.52
N PHE A 90 5.47 -12.29 0.86
CA PHE A 90 5.33 -12.59 -0.55
C PHE A 90 4.02 -13.32 -0.84
N LYS A 91 3.67 -14.34 -0.04
CA LYS A 91 2.38 -15.04 -0.16
C LYS A 91 1.19 -14.12 0.09
N LEU A 92 1.28 -13.18 1.03
CA LEU A 92 0.23 -12.19 1.28
C LEU A 92 0.02 -11.28 0.07
N VAL A 93 1.09 -10.80 -0.55
CA VAL A 93 1.03 -9.98 -1.77
C VAL A 93 0.43 -10.77 -2.93
N GLN A 94 0.90 -11.99 -3.19
CA GLN A 94 0.33 -12.85 -4.24
C GLN A 94 -1.15 -13.13 -4.02
N LYS A 95 -1.55 -13.41 -2.78
CA LYS A 95 -2.96 -13.63 -2.43
C LYS A 95 -3.80 -12.38 -2.67
N PHE A 96 -3.27 -11.20 -2.32
CA PHE A 96 -3.93 -9.93 -2.59
C PHE A 96 -4.14 -9.71 -4.09
N GLU A 97 -3.07 -9.89 -4.88
CA GLU A 97 -3.13 -9.73 -6.34
C GLU A 97 -4.11 -10.70 -6.99
N GLN A 98 -4.07 -11.98 -6.59
CA GLN A 98 -4.97 -13.01 -7.08
C GLN A 98 -6.43 -12.70 -6.70
N ALA A 99 -6.68 -12.20 -5.48
CA ALA A 99 -8.02 -11.85 -5.04
C ALA A 99 -8.64 -10.75 -5.91
N VAL A 100 -7.86 -9.73 -6.31
CA VAL A 100 -8.33 -8.68 -7.23
C VAL A 100 -8.68 -9.27 -8.59
N ILE A 101 -7.83 -10.15 -9.13
CA ILE A 101 -8.06 -10.81 -10.43
C ILE A 101 -9.33 -11.67 -10.41
N ASP A 102 -9.53 -12.42 -9.33
CA ASP A 102 -10.70 -13.30 -9.20
C ASP A 102 -11.98 -12.51 -8.98
N GLU A 103 -11.90 -11.44 -8.19
CA GLU A 103 -13.04 -10.56 -7.94
C GLU A 103 -13.47 -9.80 -9.20
N ALA A 104 -12.52 -9.35 -10.03
CA ALA A 104 -12.80 -8.67 -11.30
C ALA A 104 -13.57 -9.54 -12.31
N LYS A 105 -13.51 -10.87 -12.18
CA LYS A 105 -14.28 -11.83 -12.99
C LYS A 105 -15.71 -12.02 -12.48
N SER A 106 -16.01 -11.58 -11.26
CA SER A 106 -17.32 -11.76 -10.66
C SER A 106 -18.35 -10.80 -11.26
N GLU A 107 -19.59 -11.27 -11.46
CA GLU A 107 -20.69 -10.43 -11.95
C GLU A 107 -21.05 -9.29 -10.99
N ASN A 108 -20.63 -9.39 -9.73
CA ASN A 108 -20.92 -8.42 -8.68
C ASN A 108 -19.77 -7.44 -8.40
N ALA A 109 -18.68 -7.46 -9.17
CA ALA A 109 -17.49 -6.63 -8.93
C ALA A 109 -17.82 -5.13 -8.76
N PHE A 110 -18.80 -4.64 -9.53
CA PHE A 110 -19.24 -3.24 -9.57
C PHE A 110 -20.70 -3.04 -9.14
N LYS A 111 -21.24 -3.96 -8.31
CA LYS A 111 -22.67 -4.00 -7.96
C LYS A 111 -23.24 -2.70 -7.40
N PHE A 112 -22.42 -1.90 -6.70
CA PHE A 112 -22.83 -0.64 -6.07
C PHE A 112 -22.27 0.60 -6.76
N SER A 113 -21.57 0.43 -7.87
CA SER A 113 -20.93 1.49 -8.64
C SER A 113 -21.92 2.13 -9.61
N ASP A 114 -21.71 3.39 -10.00
CA ASP A 114 -22.47 4.00 -11.09
C ASP A 114 -22.01 3.39 -12.44
N PRO A 115 -22.85 2.65 -13.18
CA PRO A 115 -22.43 1.94 -14.38
C PRO A 115 -21.83 2.85 -15.45
N LYS A 116 -22.37 4.08 -15.57
CA LYS A 116 -21.90 5.06 -16.56
C LYS A 116 -20.51 5.58 -16.21
N SER A 117 -20.27 5.89 -14.95
CA SER A 117 -18.95 6.32 -14.47
C SER A 117 -17.91 5.22 -14.65
N VAL A 118 -18.27 3.96 -14.37
CA VAL A 118 -17.40 2.79 -14.58
C VAL A 118 -17.06 2.63 -16.07
N GLU A 119 -18.04 2.69 -16.97
CA GLU A 119 -17.85 2.57 -18.42
C GLU A 119 -16.93 3.66 -18.99
N ILE A 120 -17.16 4.93 -18.59
CA ILE A 120 -16.32 6.06 -19.01
C ILE A 120 -14.88 5.84 -18.54
N TYR A 121 -14.70 5.47 -17.27
CA TYR A 121 -13.37 5.28 -16.71
C TYR A 121 -12.65 4.08 -17.31
N GLU A 122 -13.35 2.96 -17.54
CA GLU A 122 -12.83 1.77 -18.22
C GLU A 122 -12.28 2.12 -19.60
N THR A 123 -13.04 2.89 -20.39
CA THR A 123 -12.62 3.31 -21.74
C THR A 123 -11.35 4.15 -21.71
N VAL A 124 -11.26 5.12 -20.80
CA VAL A 124 -10.06 5.97 -20.68
C VAL A 124 -8.88 5.17 -20.15
N LEU A 125 -9.13 4.25 -19.22
CA LEU A 125 -8.10 3.41 -18.62
C LEU A 125 -7.51 2.42 -19.63
N ASP A 126 -8.32 1.85 -20.52
CA ASP A 126 -7.85 0.96 -21.60
C ASP A 126 -6.88 1.68 -22.51
N VAL A 127 -7.26 2.87 -22.99
CA VAL A 127 -6.42 3.74 -23.84
C VAL A 127 -5.13 4.13 -23.11
N ALA A 128 -5.23 4.55 -21.85
CA ALA A 128 -4.06 4.99 -21.08
C ALA A 128 -3.10 3.84 -20.72
N LEU A 129 -3.54 2.59 -20.81
CA LEU A 129 -2.73 1.41 -20.50
C LEU A 129 -2.33 0.61 -21.74
N GLU A 130 -2.56 1.13 -22.96
CA GLU A 130 -2.22 0.42 -24.21
C GLU A 130 -0.73 0.07 -24.30
N ASP A 131 0.15 1.01 -23.96
CA ASP A 131 1.62 0.88 -24.09
C ASP A 131 2.35 0.57 -22.77
N ASP A 132 1.59 0.28 -21.70
CA ASP A 132 2.10 -0.02 -20.35
C ASP A 132 2.97 1.13 -19.76
N HIS A 133 2.96 2.31 -20.40
CA HIS A 133 3.74 3.48 -20.04
C HIS A 133 2.82 4.66 -19.74
N VAL A 134 2.51 4.84 -18.46
CA VAL A 134 1.75 6.02 -18.00
C VAL A 134 2.75 7.08 -17.54
N SER A 135 2.81 8.20 -18.25
CA SER A 135 3.59 9.38 -17.83
C SER A 135 3.02 9.98 -16.53
N ILE A 136 3.80 10.81 -15.84
CA ILE A 136 3.38 11.46 -14.59
C ILE A 136 2.11 12.31 -14.81
N ASP A 137 2.04 13.02 -15.94
CA ASP A 137 0.89 13.88 -16.26
C ASP A 137 -0.35 13.05 -16.60
N GLU A 138 -0.21 11.95 -17.33
CA GLU A 138 -1.31 11.00 -17.58
C GLU A 138 -1.79 10.35 -16.29
N PHE A 139 -0.87 9.96 -15.41
CA PHE A 139 -1.22 9.41 -14.10
C PHE A 139 -2.04 10.42 -13.29
N ARG A 140 -1.60 11.67 -13.23
CA ARG A 140 -2.35 12.75 -12.53
C ARG A 140 -3.70 13.01 -13.17
N MET A 141 -3.79 12.93 -14.50
CA MET A 141 -5.07 13.10 -15.21
C MET A 141 -6.03 11.94 -14.91
N LEU A 142 -5.55 10.70 -14.98
CA LEU A 142 -6.31 9.51 -14.61
C LEU A 142 -6.80 9.61 -13.17
N GLU A 143 -5.94 10.08 -12.27
CA GLU A 143 -6.28 10.20 -10.86
C GLU A 143 -7.38 11.23 -10.60
N ARG A 144 -7.29 12.40 -11.23
CA ARG A 144 -8.34 13.43 -11.18
C ARG A 144 -9.64 12.93 -11.79
N LEU A 145 -9.58 12.18 -12.89
CA LEU A 145 -10.75 11.60 -13.52
C LEU A 145 -11.41 10.56 -12.61
N ARG A 146 -10.61 9.68 -11.99
CA ARG A 146 -11.04 8.67 -11.02
C ARG A 146 -11.85 9.32 -9.90
N ILE A 147 -11.28 10.35 -9.26
CA ILE A 147 -11.93 11.09 -8.17
C ILE A 147 -13.23 11.76 -8.66
N LYS A 148 -13.20 12.42 -9.82
CA LYS A 148 -14.36 13.12 -10.38
C LYS A 148 -15.53 12.17 -10.70
N LEU A 149 -15.23 10.95 -11.12
CA LEU A 149 -16.21 9.91 -11.41
C LEU A 149 -16.61 9.10 -10.17
N GLY A 150 -16.03 9.38 -9.00
CA GLY A 150 -16.30 8.65 -7.77
C GLY A 150 -15.82 7.19 -7.80
N ILE A 151 -14.87 6.87 -8.68
CA ILE A 151 -14.32 5.52 -8.81
C ILE A 151 -13.37 5.26 -7.64
N THR A 152 -13.55 4.16 -6.92
CA THR A 152 -12.71 3.83 -5.76
C THR A 152 -11.33 3.30 -6.20
N ARG A 153 -10.32 3.31 -5.32
CA ARG A 153 -9.03 2.65 -5.62
C ARG A 153 -9.18 1.16 -5.88
N ARG A 154 -10.13 0.52 -5.20
CA ARG A 154 -10.50 -0.87 -5.41
C ARG A 154 -11.10 -1.07 -6.81
N GLU A 155 -12.09 -0.28 -7.18
CA GLU A 155 -12.72 -0.35 -8.51
C GLU A 155 -11.73 -0.11 -9.64
N HIS A 156 -10.81 0.84 -9.46
CA HIS A 156 -9.72 1.06 -10.40
C HIS A 156 -8.90 -0.22 -10.62
N ARG A 157 -8.46 -0.91 -9.54
CA ARG A 157 -7.70 -2.17 -9.65
C ARG A 157 -8.53 -3.29 -10.30
N LEU A 158 -9.84 -3.36 -10.02
CA LEU A 158 -10.74 -4.33 -10.65
C LEU A 158 -10.85 -4.07 -12.16
N LEU A 159 -10.94 -2.81 -12.58
CA LEU A 159 -10.97 -2.44 -13.99
C LEU A 159 -9.64 -2.77 -14.67
N GLU A 160 -8.51 -2.46 -14.03
CA GLU A 160 -7.20 -2.87 -14.56
C GLU A 160 -7.10 -4.40 -14.73
N ALA A 161 -7.62 -5.17 -13.77
CA ALA A 161 -7.65 -6.63 -13.86
C ALA A 161 -8.60 -7.13 -14.97
N LYS A 162 -9.76 -6.50 -15.14
CA LYS A 162 -10.71 -6.81 -16.21
C LYS A 162 -10.11 -6.57 -17.60
N LEU A 163 -9.28 -5.54 -17.74
CA LEU A 163 -8.52 -5.22 -18.95
C LEU A 163 -7.29 -6.12 -19.17
N GLY A 164 -7.01 -7.06 -18.26
CA GLY A 164 -5.85 -7.93 -18.37
C GLY A 164 -4.53 -7.21 -18.07
N LYS A 165 -4.55 -6.12 -17.31
CA LYS A 165 -3.39 -5.27 -17.04
C LYS A 165 -2.94 -5.32 -15.57
N PHE A 166 -3.57 -6.08 -14.68
CA PHE A 166 -3.25 -6.09 -13.24
C PHE A 166 -2.80 -7.46 -12.72
N PRO A 167 -1.71 -7.54 -11.93
CA PRO A 167 -0.82 -6.44 -11.53
C PRO A 167 0.24 -6.12 -12.60
N GLN A 168 0.43 -7.05 -13.54
CA GLN A 168 1.24 -6.92 -14.76
C GLN A 168 0.38 -7.27 -15.99
N PRO A 169 0.88 -7.05 -17.22
CA PRO A 169 0.21 -7.50 -18.44
C PRO A 169 -0.21 -8.97 -18.36
N LYS A 170 -1.36 -9.27 -18.98
CA LYS A 170 -2.03 -10.58 -18.95
C LYS A 170 -2.43 -11.05 -17.55
N ASN A 171 -2.51 -10.12 -16.60
CA ASN A 171 -2.75 -10.40 -15.18
C ASN A 171 -1.71 -11.35 -14.55
N GLU A 172 -0.45 -11.27 -14.99
CA GLU A 172 0.63 -12.05 -14.39
C GLU A 172 0.96 -11.50 -12.99
N LEU A 173 1.02 -12.39 -11.99
CA LEU A 173 1.39 -12.04 -10.62
C LEU A 173 2.87 -11.63 -10.54
N HIS A 174 3.23 -10.81 -9.55
CA HIS A 174 4.64 -10.57 -9.29
C HIS A 174 5.35 -11.85 -8.82
N ASN A 175 6.51 -12.11 -9.42
CA ASN A 175 7.38 -13.22 -9.04
C ASN A 175 8.32 -12.84 -7.89
N SER A 176 9.01 -13.83 -7.33
CA SER A 176 9.93 -13.65 -6.21
C SER A 176 11.08 -12.69 -6.54
N SER A 177 11.59 -12.66 -7.77
CA SER A 177 12.67 -11.73 -8.15
C SER A 177 12.22 -10.27 -8.05
N PHE A 178 11.07 -9.93 -8.65
CA PHE A 178 10.52 -8.58 -8.56
C PHE A 178 10.25 -8.18 -7.11
N PHE A 179 9.71 -9.11 -6.32
CA PHE A 179 9.45 -8.91 -4.91
C PHE A 179 10.74 -8.60 -4.14
N THR A 180 11.76 -9.45 -4.25
CA THR A 180 13.03 -9.26 -3.55
C THR A 180 13.73 -7.96 -3.98
N ASP A 181 13.62 -7.55 -5.24
CA ASP A 181 14.19 -6.27 -5.70
C ASP A 181 13.44 -5.06 -5.14
N ALA A 182 12.10 -5.11 -5.05
CA ALA A 182 11.30 -4.09 -4.39
C ALA A 182 11.64 -3.99 -2.89
N ILE A 183 11.83 -5.12 -2.21
CA ILE A 183 12.26 -5.19 -0.81
C ILE A 183 13.64 -4.54 -0.63
N LYS A 184 14.63 -4.91 -1.45
CA LYS A 184 15.97 -4.31 -1.40
C LYS A 184 15.92 -2.81 -1.61
N TYR A 185 15.10 -2.35 -2.55
CA TYR A 185 14.93 -0.93 -2.82
C TYR A 185 14.33 -0.19 -1.63
N LEU A 186 13.22 -0.69 -1.05
CA LEU A 186 12.61 -0.14 0.17
C LEU A 186 13.57 -0.10 1.36
N GLN A 187 14.45 -1.09 1.47
CA GLN A 187 15.52 -1.09 2.48
C GLN A 187 16.62 -0.06 2.18
N SER A 188 17.01 0.12 0.92
CA SER A 188 18.03 1.11 0.54
C SER A 188 17.57 2.55 0.72
N ILE A 189 16.26 2.80 0.66
CA ILE A 189 15.68 4.11 0.98
C ILE A 189 15.27 4.23 2.46
N GLY A 190 15.59 3.24 3.30
CA GLY A 190 15.39 3.29 4.75
C GLY A 190 13.92 3.28 5.18
N ILE A 191 13.00 2.79 4.34
CA ILE A 191 11.58 2.63 4.70
C ILE A 191 11.33 1.28 5.39
N LEU A 192 12.00 0.24 4.90
CA LEU A 192 11.85 -1.13 5.40
C LEU A 192 13.12 -1.61 6.08
N PHE A 193 12.98 -2.27 7.22
CA PHE A 193 14.09 -2.81 7.99
C PHE A 193 14.12 -4.34 7.86
N CYS A 194 15.29 -4.94 8.05
CA CYS A 194 15.44 -6.40 8.06
C CYS A 194 16.18 -6.83 9.32
N CYS A 195 15.44 -7.45 10.22
CA CYS A 195 15.93 -7.96 11.49
C CYS A 195 16.34 -9.42 11.32
N ASN A 196 17.53 -9.63 10.76
CA ASN A 196 18.01 -10.95 10.37
C ASN A 196 18.70 -11.75 11.50
N LYS A 197 18.92 -11.13 12.66
CA LYS A 197 19.52 -11.76 13.85
C LYS A 197 18.52 -12.07 14.97
N MET A 198 17.21 -11.89 14.74
CA MET A 198 16.21 -12.23 15.75
C MET A 198 16.10 -13.73 16.00
N GLU A 199 15.81 -14.08 17.25
CA GLU A 199 15.40 -15.43 17.62
C GLU A 199 14.06 -15.74 16.94
N GLY A 200 14.02 -16.78 16.10
CA GLY A 200 12.84 -17.12 15.29
C GLY A 200 12.99 -16.85 13.78
N GLY A 201 14.10 -16.22 13.36
CA GLY A 201 14.44 -16.08 11.95
C GLY A 201 14.39 -14.63 11.44
N SER A 202 14.70 -14.47 10.15
CA SER A 202 14.76 -13.16 9.51
C SER A 202 13.36 -12.63 9.23
N VAL A 203 13.08 -11.42 9.72
CA VAL A 203 11.81 -10.73 9.44
C VAL A 203 12.05 -9.36 8.82
N LEU A 204 11.09 -8.96 8.00
CA LEU A 204 10.96 -7.62 7.47
C LEU A 204 10.09 -6.81 8.42
N VAL A 205 10.49 -5.58 8.69
CA VAL A 205 9.83 -4.72 9.68
C VAL A 205 9.59 -3.35 9.08
N LEU A 206 8.35 -2.87 9.12
CA LEU A 206 8.02 -1.46 8.94
C LEU A 206 8.04 -0.79 10.33
N PRO A 207 9.01 0.08 10.64
CA PRO A 207 9.13 0.66 11.98
C PRO A 207 7.92 1.51 12.37
N GLU A 208 7.57 1.49 13.66
CA GLU A 208 6.43 2.23 14.21
C GLU A 208 6.49 3.74 13.98
N GLU A 209 7.69 4.29 13.92
CA GLU A 209 7.95 5.71 13.68
C GLU A 209 7.67 6.10 12.22
N ILE A 210 7.90 5.18 11.27
CA ILE A 210 7.71 5.39 9.83
C ILE A 210 6.26 5.10 9.42
N ALA A 211 5.62 4.13 10.09
CA ALA A 211 4.31 3.63 9.74
C ALA A 211 3.19 4.69 9.62
N PRO A 212 3.08 5.73 10.48
CA PRO A 212 2.05 6.76 10.35
C PRO A 212 2.12 7.52 9.03
N ILE A 213 3.33 7.85 8.58
CA ILE A 213 3.55 8.59 7.33
C ILE A 213 3.26 7.68 6.15
N VAL A 214 3.71 6.42 6.20
CA VAL A 214 3.38 5.41 5.16
C VAL A 214 1.87 5.18 5.07
N LYS A 215 1.15 5.11 6.19
CA LYS A 215 -0.32 5.02 6.19
C LYS A 215 -0.95 6.21 5.49
N SER A 216 -0.48 7.42 5.79
CA SER A 216 -0.95 8.65 5.13
C SER A 216 -0.71 8.62 3.62
N ILE A 217 0.50 8.24 3.18
CA ILE A 217 0.86 8.14 1.75
C ILE A 217 -0.02 7.11 1.03
N LEU A 218 -0.33 5.98 1.67
CA LEU A 218 -1.10 4.89 1.07
C LEU A 218 -2.63 5.07 1.19
N GLY A 219 -3.09 6.11 1.90
CA GLY A 219 -4.50 6.25 2.28
C GLY A 219 -4.99 5.07 3.14
N PHE A 220 -4.12 4.46 3.93
CA PHE A 220 -4.47 3.31 4.77
C PHE A 220 -5.16 3.79 6.05
N GLU A 221 -6.48 3.61 6.13
CA GLU A 221 -7.26 4.03 7.29
C GLU A 221 -7.23 3.00 8.43
N MET A 222 -7.61 1.75 8.14
CA MET A 222 -7.75 0.71 9.15
C MET A 222 -7.74 -0.70 8.57
N LYS A 223 -7.46 -1.69 9.43
CA LYS A 223 -7.46 -3.11 9.05
C LYS A 223 -8.89 -3.58 8.71
N PRO A 224 -9.06 -4.53 7.76
CA PRO A 224 -10.38 -5.07 7.39
C PRO A 224 -11.17 -5.62 8.58
N GLU A 225 -10.50 -6.27 9.53
CA GLU A 225 -11.13 -6.78 10.75
C GLU A 225 -11.67 -5.66 11.64
N SER A 226 -10.91 -4.57 11.78
CA SER A 226 -11.32 -3.38 12.52
C SER A 226 -12.46 -2.63 11.82
N GLN A 227 -12.44 -2.54 10.49
CA GLN A 227 -13.57 -2.03 9.70
C GLN A 227 -14.83 -2.86 9.98
N LYS A 228 -14.72 -4.18 9.83
CA LYS A 228 -15.85 -5.08 10.06
C LYS A 228 -16.43 -4.93 11.46
N LEU A 229 -15.57 -4.93 12.49
CA LEU A 229 -16.01 -4.75 13.88
C LEU A 229 -16.67 -3.38 14.11
N MET A 230 -16.12 -2.31 13.54
CA MET A 230 -16.71 -0.97 13.59
C MET A 230 -18.11 -0.99 12.98
N HIS A 231 -18.28 -1.56 11.78
CA HIS A 231 -19.59 -1.58 11.13
C HIS A 231 -20.61 -2.49 11.81
N GLU A 232 -20.17 -3.60 12.42
CA GLU A 232 -21.04 -4.45 13.25
C GLU A 232 -21.57 -3.67 14.46
N THR A 233 -20.73 -2.83 15.07
CA THR A 233 -21.09 -1.98 16.21
C THR A 233 -21.88 -0.73 15.83
N LEU A 234 -21.80 -0.24 14.59
CA LEU A 234 -22.62 0.90 14.14
C LEU A 234 -24.12 0.57 14.19
N SER A 235 -24.90 1.51 14.72
CA SER A 235 -26.36 1.45 14.69
C SER A 235 -26.91 1.71 13.29
N THR A 236 -28.14 1.25 13.02
CA THR A 236 -28.83 1.51 11.74
C THR A 236 -28.96 3.01 11.44
N TYR A 237 -29.09 3.85 12.47
CA TYR A 237 -29.12 5.30 12.34
C TYR A 237 -27.77 5.84 11.87
N GLN A 238 -26.67 5.43 12.50
CA GLN A 238 -25.32 5.86 12.12
C GLN A 238 -24.96 5.41 10.70
N LEU A 239 -25.31 4.16 10.31
CA LEU A 239 -25.10 3.67 8.94
C LEU A 239 -25.87 4.51 7.91
N ARG A 240 -27.12 4.88 8.21
CA ARG A 240 -27.92 5.74 7.32
C ARG A 240 -27.34 7.15 7.23
N SER A 241 -26.89 7.72 8.34
CA SER A 241 -26.27 9.05 8.36
C SER A 241 -24.96 9.06 7.56
N ALA A 242 -24.12 8.03 7.71
CA ALA A 242 -22.88 7.89 6.95
C ALA A 242 -23.15 7.72 5.44
N LEU A 243 -24.05 6.82 5.05
CA LEU A 243 -24.43 6.64 3.64
C LEU A 243 -25.02 7.94 3.05
N LYS A 244 -25.83 8.66 3.81
CA LYS A 244 -26.42 9.94 3.37
C LYS A 244 -25.34 11.01 3.17
N TYR A 245 -24.36 11.08 4.06
CA TYR A 245 -23.22 11.99 3.93
C TYR A 245 -22.40 11.68 2.67
N MET A 246 -22.22 10.40 2.35
CA MET A 246 -21.50 9.94 1.16
C MET A 246 -22.36 9.94 -0.13
N ASN A 247 -23.59 10.46 -0.10
CA ASN A 247 -24.55 10.40 -1.22
C ASN A 247 -24.82 8.98 -1.77
N LEU A 248 -24.71 7.96 -0.93
CA LEU A 248 -24.95 6.57 -1.30
C LEU A 248 -26.41 6.14 -1.03
N PRO A 249 -26.95 5.16 -1.78
CA PRO A 249 -28.30 4.64 -1.56
C PRO A 249 -28.54 4.20 -0.09
N LEU A 250 -29.70 4.58 0.47
CA LEU A 250 -30.06 4.29 1.87
C LEU A 250 -30.93 3.03 2.05
N SER A 251 -31.35 2.40 0.95
CA SER A 251 -32.17 1.19 0.93
C SER A 251 -31.35 -0.05 1.31
N GLY A 252 -32.06 -1.13 1.67
CA GLY A 252 -31.49 -2.44 2.01
C GLY A 252 -31.52 -2.80 3.49
N SER A 253 -31.00 -3.99 3.80
CA SER A 253 -30.80 -4.50 5.16
C SER A 253 -29.64 -3.78 5.86
N LYS A 254 -29.44 -4.01 7.18
CA LYS A 254 -28.26 -3.49 7.89
C LYS A 254 -26.97 -4.00 7.26
N ALA A 255 -26.95 -5.28 6.88
CA ALA A 255 -25.81 -5.93 6.24
C ALA A 255 -25.49 -5.30 4.88
N GLU A 256 -26.48 -5.08 4.02
CA GLU A 256 -26.28 -4.44 2.71
C GLU A 256 -25.79 -2.98 2.83
N ARG A 257 -26.27 -2.24 3.83
CA ARG A 257 -25.76 -0.88 4.12
C ARG A 257 -24.32 -0.89 4.60
N SER A 258 -23.97 -1.87 5.43
CA SER A 258 -22.60 -2.08 5.93
C SER A 258 -21.66 -2.44 4.80
N GLU A 259 -22.05 -3.40 3.94
CA GLU A 259 -21.31 -3.82 2.76
C GLU A 259 -21.06 -2.65 1.80
N ARG A 260 -22.08 -1.82 1.57
CA ARG A 260 -21.96 -0.61 0.74
C ARG A 260 -20.97 0.41 1.28
N LEU A 261 -20.90 0.58 2.60
CA LEU A 261 -19.89 1.45 3.23
C LEU A 261 -18.48 0.86 3.08
N LEU A 262 -18.31 -0.45 3.26
CA LEU A 262 -17.01 -1.12 3.08
C LEU A 262 -16.47 -0.93 1.66
N MET A 263 -17.33 -1.04 0.65
CA MET A 263 -16.91 -0.90 -0.75
C MET A 263 -16.64 0.55 -1.17
N SER A 264 -17.10 1.54 -0.39
CA SER A 264 -16.97 2.97 -0.70
C SER A 264 -15.94 3.72 0.15
N ALA A 265 -15.50 3.17 1.29
CA ALA A 265 -14.51 3.78 2.19
C ALA A 265 -13.14 4.00 1.52
N ASP A 266 -12.78 3.23 0.48
CA ASP A 266 -11.53 3.38 -0.29
C ASP A 266 -11.47 4.65 -1.19
N SER A 267 -12.40 5.60 -1.04
CA SER A 267 -12.63 6.72 -1.97
C SER A 267 -12.38 8.11 -1.40
N GLN A 268 -12.21 8.27 -0.09
CA GLN A 268 -12.29 9.58 0.58
C GLN A 268 -10.95 10.23 0.96
N VAL A 269 -9.82 9.61 0.67
CA VAL A 269 -8.50 10.19 0.99
C VAL A 269 -7.90 10.76 -0.28
N ASP A 270 -8.26 12.00 -0.61
CA ASP A 270 -7.47 12.95 -1.43
C ASP A 270 -8.23 14.29 -1.45
N GLY A 271 -8.13 15.02 -0.34
CA GLY A 271 -8.57 16.40 -0.17
C GLY A 271 -7.45 17.22 0.44
#